data_AF-A0A1C7NUV5-F1
#
_entry.id   AF-A0A1C7NUV5-F1
#
_cell.length_a   1.000
_cell.length_b   1.000
_cell.length_c   1.000
_cell.angle_alpha   90.00
_cell.angle_beta   90.00
_cell.angle_gamma   90.00
#
_symmetry.space_group_name_H-M   'P 1'
#
loop_
_entity.id
_entity.type
_entity.pdbx_description
1 polymer ?
#
loop_
_entity_poly.entity_id
_entity_poly.type
_entity_poly.pdbx_seq_one_letter_code
_entity_poly.pdbx_strand_id
1 'polypeptide(L)' 'MTYKDLSIADVLTDPLIRQVMRADGVSLSGMALLLHTAARKQKTPQKSRHVPEAALRMRGSV' A
#
# COMPACT_ATOMS: atom_id res chain seq x y z
N MET A 1 -2.29 -23.57 -11.55
CA MET A 1 -0.99 -22.87 -11.64
C MET A 1 -0.96 -21.85 -10.52
N THR A 2 -0.23 -22.13 -9.45
CA THR A 2 -0.09 -21.20 -8.31
C THR A 2 0.97 -20.17 -8.68
N TYR A 3 0.57 -18.91 -8.84
CA TYR A 3 1.52 -17.82 -8.98
C TYR A 3 2.26 -17.66 -7.67
N LYS A 4 3.59 -17.70 -7.71
CA LYS A 4 4.42 -17.46 -6.54
C LYS A 4 4.37 -15.96 -6.23
N ASP A 5 4.15 -15.63 -4.98
CA ASP A 5 4.20 -14.24 -4.53
C ASP A 5 5.60 -13.65 -4.78
N LEU A 6 5.62 -12.39 -5.19
CA LEU A 6 6.86 -11.63 -5.40
C LEU A 6 7.19 -10.82 -4.15
N SER A 7 8.45 -10.88 -3.74
CA SER A 7 8.98 -9.93 -2.76
C SER A 7 9.20 -8.56 -3.40
N ILE A 8 9.38 -7.52 -2.56
CA ILE A 8 9.74 -6.18 -3.05
C ILE A 8 11.05 -6.23 -3.86
N ALA A 9 12.01 -7.08 -3.47
CA ALA A 9 13.26 -7.23 -4.23
C ALA A 9 13.01 -7.83 -5.61
N ASP A 10 12.11 -8.82 -5.72
CA ASP A 10 11.74 -9.42 -7.00
C ASP A 10 11.08 -8.37 -7.90
N VAL A 11 10.11 -7.61 -7.37
CA VAL A 11 9.43 -6.53 -8.11
C VAL A 11 10.42 -5.48 -8.62
N LEU A 12 11.35 -5.06 -7.77
CA LEU A 12 12.32 -4.03 -8.13
C LEU A 12 13.40 -4.54 -9.09
N THR A 13 13.63 -5.85 -9.20
CA THR A 13 14.64 -6.43 -10.10
C THR A 13 14.06 -7.00 -11.38
N ASP A 14 12.75 -7.25 -11.44
CA ASP A 14 12.06 -7.81 -12.60
C ASP A 14 12.14 -6.90 -13.86
N PRO A 15 12.63 -7.42 -15.00
CA PRO A 15 12.78 -6.64 -16.23
C PRO A 15 11.46 -6.11 -16.81
N LEU A 16 10.38 -6.91 -16.73
CA LEU A 16 9.07 -6.54 -17.29
C LEU A 16 8.42 -5.46 -16.43
N ILE A 17 8.48 -5.59 -15.11
CA ILE A 17 8.00 -4.56 -14.19
C ILE A 17 8.75 -3.25 -14.41
N ARG A 18 10.09 -3.30 -14.55
CA ARG A 18 10.89 -2.10 -14.89
C ARG A 18 10.52 -1.50 -16.25
N GLN A 19 10.05 -2.29 -17.20
CA GLN A 19 9.59 -1.79 -18.50
C GLN A 19 8.27 -1.03 -18.33
N VAL A 20 7.31 -1.59 -17.58
CA VAL A 20 6.04 -0.93 -17.25
C VAL A 20 6.29 0.38 -16.48
N MET A 21 7.13 0.35 -15.44
CA MET A 21 7.49 1.55 -14.67
C MET A 21 8.05 2.66 -15.55
N ARG A 22 8.93 2.32 -16.51
CA ARG A 22 9.50 3.30 -17.45
C ARG A 22 8.45 3.88 -18.38
N ALA A 23 7.51 3.06 -18.85
CA ALA A 23 6.39 3.53 -19.66
C ALA A 23 5.51 4.54 -18.89
N ASP A 24 5.37 4.33 -17.57
CA ASP A 24 4.56 5.18 -16.69
C ASP A 24 5.36 6.33 -16.04
N GLY A 25 6.63 6.52 -16.40
CA GLY A 25 7.48 7.58 -15.84
C GLY A 25 7.85 7.39 -14.37
N VAL A 26 7.74 6.18 -13.83
CA VAL A 26 8.05 5.84 -12.44
C VAL A 26 9.53 5.47 -12.31
N SER A 27 10.25 6.19 -11.45
CA SER A 27 11.65 5.88 -11.13
C SER A 27 11.77 4.67 -10.20
N LEU A 28 12.91 3.96 -10.28
CA LEU A 28 13.19 2.81 -9.41
C LEU A 28 13.18 3.19 -7.92
N SER A 29 13.79 4.32 -7.58
CA SER A 29 13.82 4.84 -6.21
C SER A 29 12.42 5.23 -5.72
N GLY A 30 11.60 5.83 -6.58
CA GLY A 30 10.20 6.17 -6.28
C GLY A 30 9.36 4.93 -5.96
N MET A 31 9.44 3.90 -6.82
CA MET A 31 8.74 2.64 -6.61
C MET A 31 9.21 1.94 -5.32
N ALA A 32 10.52 1.90 -5.06
CA ALA A 32 11.06 1.32 -3.84
C ALA A 32 10.51 2.02 -2.59
N LEU A 33 10.46 3.36 -2.59
CA LEU A 33 9.89 4.14 -1.50
C LEU A 33 8.41 3.83 -1.28
N LEU A 34 7.62 3.75 -2.35
CA LEU A 34 6.18 3.45 -2.28
C LEU A 34 5.94 2.06 -1.69
N LEU A 35 6.61 1.03 -2.21
CA LEU A 35 6.46 -0.35 -1.75
C LEU A 35 6.90 -0.52 -0.29
N HIS A 36 8.05 0.05 0.10
CA HIS A 36 8.49 -0.01 1.49
C HIS A 36 7.56 0.75 2.43
N THR A 37 7.04 1.90 2.02
CA THR A 37 6.08 2.67 2.81
C THR A 37 4.77 1.89 2.99
N ALA A 38 4.25 1.29 1.93
CA ALA A 38 3.06 0.45 1.98
C ALA A 38 3.27 -0.76 2.90
N ALA A 39 4.40 -1.47 2.76
CA ALA A 39 4.72 -2.62 3.61
C ALA A 39 4.86 -2.23 5.09
N ARG A 40 5.45 -1.06 5.40
CA ARG A 40 5.51 -0.55 6.78
C ARG A 40 4.11 -0.24 7.32
N LYS A 41 3.27 0.43 6.54
CA LYS A 41 1.89 0.77 6.93
C LYS A 41 1.03 -0.47 7.19
N GLN A 42 1.23 -1.55 6.44
CA GLN A 42 0.53 -2.82 6.67
C GLN A 42 0.99 -3.53 7.95
N LYS A 43 2.28 -3.41 8.31
CA LYS A 43 2.83 -4.00 9.53
C LYS A 43 2.41 -3.26 10.80
N THR A 44 2.21 -1.95 10.71
CA THR A 44 1.55 -1.20 11.78
C THR A 44 0.06 -1.54 11.74
N PRO A 45 -0.52 -2.20 12.75
CA PRO A 45 -1.97 -2.29 12.82
C PRO A 45 -2.48 -0.86 12.81
N GLN A 46 -3.20 -0.47 11.74
CA GLN A 46 -4.00 0.73 11.83
C GLN A 46 -4.86 0.51 13.07
N LYS A 47 -4.66 1.33 14.10
CA LYS A 47 -5.77 1.70 14.98
C LYS A 47 -6.79 2.31 14.02
N SER A 48 -7.59 1.47 13.39
CA SER A 48 -8.86 1.85 12.85
C SER A 48 -9.51 2.55 14.03
N ARG A 49 -9.59 3.87 13.92
CA ARG A 49 -10.38 4.69 14.81
C ARG A 49 -11.80 4.23 14.54
N HIS A 50 -12.18 3.13 15.20
CA HIS A 50 -13.55 2.71 15.31
C HIS A 50 -14.17 3.84 16.12
N VAL A 51 -14.74 4.82 15.43
CA VAL A 51 -15.73 5.67 16.04
C VAL A 51 -16.91 4.73 16.23
N PRO A 52 -17.27 4.34 17.47
CA PRO A 52 -18.46 3.55 17.67
C PRO A 52 -19.62 4.37 17.14
N GLU A 53 -20.48 3.74 16.33
CA GLU A 53 -21.66 4.35 15.69
C GLU A 53 -22.56 5.11 16.71
N ALA A 54 -22.50 4.70 17.99
CA ALA A 54 -23.11 5.39 19.12
C ALA A 54 -22.70 6.87 19.26
N ALA A 55 -21.45 7.23 18.93
CA ALA A 55 -20.95 8.60 19.01
C ALA A 55 -21.51 9.51 17.90
N LEU A 56 -22.02 8.94 16.81
CA LEU A 56 -22.63 9.71 15.71
C LEU A 56 -24.10 10.04 16.00
N ARG A 57 -24.81 9.18 16.74
CA ARG A 57 -26.23 9.37 17.08
C ARG A 57 -26.49 10.47 18.11
N MET A 58 -25.48 10.85 18.91
CA MET A 58 -25.63 11.89 19.95
C MET A 58 -25.49 13.33 19.44
N ARG A 59 -25.14 13.56 18.17
CA ARG A 59 -24.94 14.91 17.61
C ARG A 59 -26.14 15.45 16.80
N GLY A 60 -27.24 14.71 16.74
CA GLY A 60 -28.42 15.04 15.93
C GLY A 60 -29.69 15.37 16.74
N SER A 61 -29.56 16.02 17.90
CA SER A 61 -30.72 16.55 18.63
C SER A 61 -30.38 17.89 19.26
N VAL A 62 -30.47 18.94 18.43
CA VAL A 62 -30.75 20.32 18.86
C VAL A 62 -31.75 20.89 17.87
#